data_AF-K7S3W0-F1
#
_entry.id   AF-K7S3W0-F1
#
_cell.length_a   1.000
_cell.length_b   1.000
_cell.length_c   1.000
_cell.angle_alpha   90.00
_cell.angle_beta   90.00
_cell.angle_gamma   90.00
#
_symmetry.space_group_name_H-M   'P 1'
#
loop_
_entity.id
_entity.type
_entity.pdbx_description
1 polymer ?
#
loop_
_entity_poly.entity_id
_entity_poly.type
_entity_poly.pdbx_seq_one_letter_code
_entity_poly.pdbx_strand_id
1 'polypeptide(L)'
;MAAPTPEEAVEAARQAEQRRLEAVRTLAEARQHADESQAAAKQERADLEARLARQIGETERAVRKAWKSALSAGWTPTELHKIGFQSPGKPTRRRRDSGSSARAENGSDDEQHSAPDLASQASDAA
;
A
#
# COMPACT_ATOMS: atom_id res chain seq x y z
N MET A 1 -16.75 0.48 55.50
CA MET A 1 -17.57 -0.07 54.40
C MET A 1 -17.62 -1.58 54.59
N ALA A 2 -18.80 -2.19 54.51
CA ALA A 2 -18.94 -3.64 54.64
C ALA A 2 -18.28 -4.33 53.42
N ALA A 3 -17.69 -5.51 53.63
CA ALA A 3 -17.17 -6.33 52.54
C ALA A 3 -18.35 -6.87 51.71
N PRO A 4 -18.22 -6.92 50.37
CA PRO A 4 -19.28 -7.45 49.51
C PRO A 4 -19.52 -8.92 49.83
N THR A 5 -20.76 -9.37 49.61
CA THR A 5 -21.09 -10.79 49.72
C THR A 5 -20.35 -11.59 48.63
N PRO A 6 -20.15 -12.90 48.80
CA PRO A 6 -19.51 -13.73 47.77
C PRO A 6 -20.22 -13.65 46.41
N GLU A 7 -21.55 -13.57 46.39
CA GLU A 7 -22.33 -13.44 45.16
C GLU A 7 -22.08 -12.10 44.47
N GLU A 8 -22.12 -10.99 45.22
CA GLU A 8 -21.81 -9.64 44.71
C GLU A 8 -20.39 -9.55 44.14
N ALA A 9 -19.42 -10.19 44.81
CA ALA A 9 -18.04 -10.23 44.33
C ALA A 9 -17.90 -10.99 43.00
N VAL A 10 -18.62 -12.10 42.83
CA VAL A 10 -18.65 -12.87 41.57
C VAL A 10 -19.35 -12.08 40.46
N GLU A 11 -20.48 -11.42 40.74
CA GLU A 11 -21.16 -10.57 39.77
C GLU A 11 -20.28 -9.40 39.32
N ALA A 12 -19.61 -8.72 40.26
CA ALA A 12 -18.67 -7.65 39.94
C ALA A 12 -17.51 -8.15 39.06
N ALA A 13 -16.97 -9.33 39.34
CA ALA A 13 -15.92 -9.95 38.52
C ALA A 13 -16.42 -10.28 37.11
N ARG A 14 -17.65 -10.84 36.98
CA ARG A 14 -18.27 -11.12 35.67
C ARG A 14 -18.50 -9.85 34.85
N GLN A 15 -19.01 -8.79 35.48
CA GLN A 15 -19.21 -7.50 34.80
C GLN A 15 -17.87 -6.90 34.35
N ALA A 16 -16.83 -6.99 35.19
CA ALA A 16 -15.50 -6.51 34.82
C ALA A 16 -14.94 -7.29 33.62
N GLU A 17 -15.13 -8.61 33.59
CA GLU A 17 -14.68 -9.43 32.47
C GLU A 17 -15.48 -9.14 31.19
N GLN A 18 -16.80 -9.01 31.29
CA GLN A 18 -17.64 -8.63 30.16
C GLN A 18 -17.21 -7.29 29.53
N ARG A 19 -16.91 -6.29 30.36
CA ARG A 19 -16.39 -4.99 29.88
C ARG A 19 -15.05 -5.12 29.15
N ARG A 20 -14.16 -6.00 29.61
CA ARG A 20 -12.88 -6.27 28.92
C ARG A 20 -13.12 -6.92 27.57
N LEU A 21 -14.00 -7.91 27.49
CA LEU A 21 -14.36 -8.57 26.24
C LEU A 21 -14.99 -7.58 25.24
N GLU A 22 -15.90 -6.74 25.70
CA GLU A 22 -16.52 -5.68 24.89
C GLU A 22 -15.49 -4.66 24.38
N ALA A 23 -14.52 -4.28 25.21
CA ALA A 23 -13.44 -3.38 24.80
C ALA A 23 -12.57 -4.01 23.70
N VAL A 24 -12.20 -5.30 23.85
CA VAL A 24 -11.42 -6.03 22.83
C VAL A 24 -12.21 -6.15 21.52
N ARG A 25 -13.50 -6.47 21.60
CA ARG A 25 -14.39 -6.53 20.44
C ARG A 25 -14.44 -5.19 19.71
N THR A 26 -14.68 -4.11 20.44
CA THR A 26 -14.75 -2.75 19.88
C THR A 26 -13.43 -2.36 19.21
N LEU A 27 -12.30 -2.72 19.81
CA LEU A 27 -10.98 -2.48 19.22
C LEU A 27 -10.77 -3.27 17.93
N ALA A 28 -11.19 -4.55 17.91
CA ALA A 28 -11.09 -5.39 16.73
C ALA A 28 -11.94 -4.84 15.57
N GLU A 29 -13.18 -4.45 15.85
CA GLU A 29 -14.09 -3.83 14.88
C GLU A 29 -13.49 -2.50 14.34
N ALA A 30 -12.97 -1.65 15.22
CA ALA A 30 -12.32 -0.41 14.82
C ALA A 30 -11.08 -0.65 13.94
N ARG A 31 -10.28 -1.68 14.24
CA ARG A 31 -9.11 -2.03 13.44
C ARG A 31 -9.51 -2.55 12.06
N GLN A 32 -10.51 -3.43 11.99
CA GLN A 32 -11.04 -3.92 10.73
C GLN A 32 -11.54 -2.77 9.85
N HIS A 33 -12.34 -1.86 10.41
CA HIS A 33 -12.83 -0.69 9.68
C HIS A 33 -11.71 0.24 9.22
N ALA A 34 -10.64 0.40 10.02
CA ALA A 34 -9.49 1.19 9.63
C ALA A 34 -8.75 0.56 8.42
N ASP A 35 -8.55 -0.77 8.45
CA ASP A 35 -7.88 -1.49 7.37
C ASP A 35 -8.72 -1.45 6.06
N GLU A 36 -10.04 -1.65 6.16
CA GLU A 36 -10.99 -1.50 5.05
C GLU A 36 -10.96 -0.09 4.46
N SER A 37 -11.01 0.93 5.31
CA SER A 37 -10.98 2.35 4.90
C SER A 37 -9.65 2.70 4.22
N GLN A 38 -8.53 2.18 4.72
CA GLN A 38 -7.22 2.38 4.11
C GLN A 38 -7.12 1.70 2.75
N ALA A 39 -7.66 0.49 2.60
CA ALA A 39 -7.70 -0.21 1.32
C ALA A 39 -8.53 0.56 0.28
N ALA A 40 -9.72 1.02 0.67
CA ALA A 40 -10.58 1.85 -0.18
C ALA A 40 -9.89 3.16 -0.60
N ALA A 41 -9.28 3.87 0.35
CA ALA A 41 -8.57 5.13 0.06
C ALA A 41 -7.36 4.94 -0.87
N LYS A 42 -6.62 3.83 -0.73
CA LYS A 42 -5.52 3.49 -1.64
C LYS A 42 -6.01 3.26 -3.07
N GLN A 43 -7.12 2.54 -3.22
CA GLN A 43 -7.72 2.29 -4.52
C GLN A 43 -8.22 3.59 -5.17
N GLU A 44 -8.97 4.40 -4.42
CA GLU A 44 -9.46 5.69 -4.91
C GLU A 44 -8.31 6.62 -5.34
N ARG A 45 -7.23 6.67 -4.54
CA ARG A 45 -6.04 7.44 -4.89
C ARG A 45 -5.43 6.95 -6.21
N ALA A 46 -5.29 5.64 -6.40
CA ALA A 46 -4.74 5.08 -7.63
C ALA A 46 -5.61 5.41 -8.85
N ASP A 47 -6.94 5.35 -8.70
CA ASP A 47 -7.89 5.68 -9.77
C ASP A 47 -7.85 7.18 -10.14
N LEU A 48 -7.74 8.06 -9.14
CA LEU A 48 -7.57 9.50 -9.35
C LEU A 48 -6.23 9.81 -10.05
N GLU A 49 -5.13 9.21 -9.60
CA GLU A 49 -3.82 9.37 -10.23
C GLU A 49 -3.85 8.89 -11.69
N ALA A 50 -4.50 7.75 -11.97
CA ALA A 50 -4.66 7.24 -13.32
C ALA A 50 -5.52 8.16 -14.21
N ARG A 51 -6.59 8.74 -13.65
CA ARG A 51 -7.43 9.72 -14.36
C ARG A 51 -6.65 11.00 -14.70
N LEU A 52 -5.94 11.56 -13.73
CA LEU A 52 -5.11 12.75 -13.93
C LEU A 52 -4.01 12.50 -14.96
N ALA A 53 -3.30 11.37 -14.86
CA ALA A 53 -2.27 10.99 -15.81
C ALA A 53 -2.83 10.87 -17.25
N ARG A 54 -4.03 10.31 -17.43
CA ARG A 54 -4.71 10.26 -18.73
C ARG A 54 -5.01 11.66 -19.25
N GLN A 55 -5.62 12.51 -18.44
CA GLN A 55 -6.01 13.87 -18.85
C GLN A 55 -4.79 14.74 -19.22
N ILE A 56 -3.71 14.68 -18.43
CA ILE A 56 -2.45 15.35 -18.73
C ILE A 56 -1.90 14.82 -20.06
N GLY A 57 -1.84 13.49 -20.22
CA GLY A 57 -1.35 12.87 -21.44
C GLY A 57 -2.16 13.24 -22.68
N GLU A 58 -3.49 13.35 -22.58
CA GLU A 58 -4.36 13.80 -23.66
C GLU A 58 -4.10 15.25 -24.05
N THR A 59 -4.01 16.12 -23.06
CA THR A 59 -3.72 17.55 -23.25
C THR A 59 -2.37 17.73 -23.94
N GLU A 60 -1.32 17.05 -23.47
CA GLU A 60 0.00 17.11 -24.11
C GLU A 60 -0.01 16.59 -25.55
N ARG A 61 -0.75 15.51 -25.82
CA ARG A 61 -0.90 14.97 -27.19
C ARG A 61 -1.59 15.99 -28.09
N ALA A 62 -2.63 16.67 -27.59
CA ALA A 62 -3.33 17.72 -28.32
C ALA A 62 -2.39 18.88 -28.66
N VAL A 63 -1.61 19.37 -27.69
CA VAL A 63 -0.61 20.43 -27.91
C VAL A 63 0.44 20.01 -28.94
N ARG A 64 0.99 18.79 -28.84
CA ARG A 64 1.94 18.26 -29.83
C ARG A 64 1.33 18.18 -31.24
N LYS A 65 0.06 17.78 -31.35
CA LYS A 65 -0.65 17.73 -32.63
C LYS A 65 -0.84 19.13 -33.22
N ALA A 66 -1.25 20.10 -32.40
CA ALA A 66 -1.42 21.49 -32.82
C ALA A 66 -0.09 22.10 -33.28
N TRP A 67 1.01 21.89 -32.53
CA TRP A 67 2.35 22.33 -32.93
C TRP A 67 2.77 21.75 -34.29
N LYS A 68 2.60 20.44 -34.49
CA LYS A 68 2.90 19.80 -35.79
C LYS A 68 2.05 20.36 -36.93
N SER A 69 0.78 20.69 -36.67
CA SER A 69 -0.10 21.32 -37.64
C SER A 69 0.40 22.72 -38.03
N ALA A 70 0.87 23.52 -37.07
CA ALA A 70 1.46 24.83 -37.33
C ALA A 70 2.71 24.71 -38.20
N LEU A 71 3.61 23.77 -37.89
CA LEU A 71 4.79 23.49 -38.72
C LEU A 71 4.41 23.09 -40.14
N SER A 72 3.38 22.25 -40.28
CA SER A 72 2.89 21.81 -41.61
C SER A 72 2.24 22.95 -42.41
N ALA A 73 1.73 23.97 -41.72
CA ALA A 73 1.21 25.20 -42.33
C ALA A 73 2.30 26.22 -42.69
N GLY A 74 3.58 25.88 -42.49
CA GLY A 74 4.73 26.71 -42.87
C GLY A 74 5.30 27.58 -41.74
N TRP A 75 4.77 27.50 -40.52
CA TRP A 75 5.36 28.20 -39.39
C TRP A 75 6.69 27.57 -39.00
N THR A 76 7.69 28.41 -38.71
CA THR A 76 8.95 27.94 -38.13
C THR A 76 8.87 27.90 -36.59
N PRO A 77 9.64 27.03 -35.92
CA PRO A 77 9.74 27.04 -34.47
C PRO A 77 10.14 28.41 -33.91
N THR A 78 11.03 29.14 -34.58
CA THR A 78 11.49 30.47 -34.16
C THR A 78 10.37 31.50 -34.17
N GLU A 79 9.51 31.48 -35.20
CA GLU A 79 8.34 32.37 -35.28
C GLU A 79 7.32 32.05 -34.19
N LEU A 80 7.05 30.76 -33.95
CA LEU A 80 6.17 30.32 -32.87
C LEU A 80 6.68 30.76 -31.49
N HIS A 81 8.00 30.67 -31.24
CA HIS A 81 8.60 31.19 -30.01
C HIS A 81 8.52 32.71 -29.91
N LYS A 82 8.70 33.45 -31.02
CA LYS A 82 8.62 34.92 -31.04
C LYS A 82 7.22 35.43 -30.66
N ILE A 83 6.17 34.68 -31.00
CA ILE A 83 4.79 35.00 -30.61
C ILE A 83 4.38 34.38 -29.25
N GLY A 84 5.32 33.76 -28.54
CA GLY A 84 5.14 33.29 -27.16
C GLY A 84 4.73 31.83 -26.99
N PHE A 85 4.62 31.05 -28.07
CA PHE A 85 4.39 29.60 -27.92
C PHE A 85 5.69 28.88 -27.57
N GLN A 86 5.61 28.00 -26.59
CA GLN A 86 6.71 27.11 -26.25
C GLN A 86 6.61 25.81 -27.05
N SER A 87 7.74 25.31 -27.53
CA SER A 87 7.79 23.95 -28.10
C SER A 87 7.27 22.94 -27.08
N PRO A 88 6.37 22.02 -27.47
CA PRO A 88 5.98 20.94 -26.58
C PRO A 88 7.22 20.12 -26.20
N GLY A 89 7.34 19.80 -24.91
CA GLY A 89 8.43 18.97 -24.39
C GLY A 89 8.51 17.62 -25.12
N LYS A 90 9.72 17.04 -25.16
CA LYS A 90 9.92 15.70 -25.75
C LYS A 90 9.00 14.71 -25.03
N PRO A 91 8.20 13.90 -25.77
CA PRO A 91 7.36 12.91 -25.14
C PRO A 91 8.25 11.95 -24.35
N THR A 92 8.11 11.94 -23.03
CA THR A 92 8.77 10.93 -22.20
C THR A 92 8.12 9.59 -22.54
N ARG A 93 8.83 8.77 -23.32
CA ARG A 93 8.40 7.41 -23.62
C ARG A 93 8.52 6.64 -22.31
N ARG A 94 7.41 6.51 -21.57
CA ARG A 94 7.35 5.61 -20.41
C ARG A 94 7.80 4.23 -20.89
N ARG A 95 8.98 3.80 -20.42
CA ARG A 95 9.43 2.41 -20.59
C ARG A 95 8.35 1.56 -19.93
N ARG A 96 7.83 0.60 -20.70
CA ARG A 96 6.89 -0.39 -20.22
C ARG A 96 7.70 -1.26 -19.27
N ASP A 97 7.49 -1.13 -17.97
CA ASP A 97 8.10 -2.04 -17.00
C ASP A 97 7.57 -3.45 -17.30
N SER A 98 8.43 -4.24 -17.93
CA SER A 98 8.24 -5.66 -18.15
C SER A 98 8.47 -6.36 -16.82
N GLY A 99 7.47 -6.30 -15.93
CA GLY A 99 7.45 -7.00 -14.66
C GLY A 99 6.28 -7.96 -14.59
N SER A 100 6.47 -9.18 -15.13
CA SER A 100 5.92 -10.43 -14.60
C SER A 100 6.32 -11.59 -15.52
N SER A 101 7.48 -12.18 -15.24
CA SER A 101 7.70 -13.60 -15.56
C SER A 101 7.54 -14.35 -14.25
N ALA A 102 6.30 -14.71 -13.94
CA ALA A 102 6.03 -15.77 -13.00
C ALA A 102 6.67 -17.06 -13.53
N ARG A 103 7.79 -17.47 -12.93
CA ARG A 103 8.26 -18.85 -12.99
C ARG A 103 8.29 -19.38 -11.57
N ALA A 104 7.21 -20.09 -11.26
CA ALA A 104 7.18 -21.06 -10.17
C ALA A 104 8.28 -22.10 -10.43
N GLU A 105 9.13 -22.34 -9.45
CA GLU A 105 9.78 -23.62 -9.28
C GLU A 105 9.40 -24.12 -7.88
N ASN A 106 8.49 -25.08 -7.90
CA ASN A 106 8.05 -25.87 -6.76
C ASN A 106 8.82 -27.21 -6.84
N GLY A 107 9.39 -27.62 -5.71
CA GLY A 107 9.56 -29.03 -5.33
C GLY A 107 10.86 -29.75 -5.73
N SER A 108 11.72 -29.99 -4.73
CA SER A 108 12.17 -31.34 -4.38
C SER A 108 12.90 -31.34 -3.04
N ASP A 109 12.23 -31.94 -2.05
CA ASP A 109 12.70 -32.78 -0.94
C ASP A 109 14.15 -32.66 -0.43
N ASP A 110 14.32 -32.36 0.86
CA ASP A 110 14.59 -33.44 1.85
C ASP A 110 14.45 -32.86 3.29
N GLU A 111 13.49 -33.38 4.04
CA GLU A 111 13.44 -33.26 5.50
C GLU A 111 14.56 -34.11 6.13
N GLN A 112 15.08 -33.64 7.28
CA GLN A 112 15.44 -34.41 8.49
C GLN A 112 16.87 -34.11 9.00
N HIS A 113 16.99 -33.25 10.03
CA HIS A 113 17.19 -33.68 11.42
C HIS A 113 17.55 -32.50 12.35
N SER A 114 16.64 -32.25 13.29
CA SER A 114 16.86 -31.92 14.71
C SER A 114 17.77 -30.75 15.12
N ALA A 115 17.15 -29.71 15.67
CA ALA A 115 17.66 -28.98 16.84
C ALA A 115 16.96 -29.51 18.12
N PRO A 116 17.36 -29.17 19.36
CA PRO A 116 18.62 -28.62 19.88
C PRO A 116 19.18 -29.49 21.06
N ASP A 117 20.42 -29.28 21.52
CA ASP A 117 20.79 -29.72 22.88
C ASP A 117 21.60 -28.66 23.65
N LEU A 118 21.03 -28.32 24.80
CA LEU A 118 21.50 -27.37 25.81
C LEU A 118 22.17 -28.19 26.91
N ALA A 119 23.49 -28.32 26.91
CA ALA A 119 24.19 -28.86 28.08
C ALA A 119 25.67 -28.47 28.11
N SER A 120 26.01 -27.49 28.96
CA SER A 120 27.29 -27.48 29.70
C SER A 120 27.19 -26.50 30.86
N GLN A 121 26.55 -26.97 31.93
CA GLN A 121 26.80 -26.49 33.28
C GLN A 121 27.49 -27.59 34.08
N ALA A 122 28.61 -27.19 34.68
CA ALA A 122 29.01 -27.48 36.04
C ALA A 122 29.60 -28.86 36.41
N SER A 123 30.77 -28.76 37.06
CA SER A 123 31.17 -29.45 38.31
C SER A 123 32.01 -30.73 38.26
N ASP A 124 33.23 -30.57 38.79
CA ASP A 124 33.87 -31.37 39.85
C ASP A 124 34.53 -32.74 39.56
N ALA A 125 35.53 -32.99 40.40
CA ALA A 125 36.25 -34.23 40.73
C ALA A 125 37.36 -34.74 39.79
N ALA A 126 38.62 -34.41 40.12
CA ALA A 126 39.61 -35.37 40.67
C ALA A 126 40.90 -34.66 41.10
#